data_AF-A0A934DJT7-F1
#
_entry.id   AF-A0A934DJT7-F1
#
_cell.length_a   1.000
_cell.length_b   1.000
_cell.length_c   1.000
_cell.angle_alpha   90.00
_cell.angle_beta   90.00
_cell.angle_gamma   90.00
#
_symmetry.space_group_name_H-M   'P 1'
#
loop_
_entity.id
_entity.type
_entity.pdbx_description
1 polymer ?
#
loop_
_entity_poly.entity_id
_entity_poly.type
_entity_poly.pdbx_seq_one_letter_code
_entity_poly.pdbx_strand_id
1 'polypeptide(L)' 'MADDNITITFNCGKCRTQLSWPDDACDSTEICCKQCGERAGTYGELREKGTEAARKEVESMLQKAFENWR' A
#
# COMPACT_ATOMS: atom_id res chain seq x y z
N MET A 1 10.58 21.07 7.10
CA MET A 1 10.95 20.08 6.08
C MET A 1 9.67 19.39 5.69
N ALA A 2 9.25 19.46 4.43
CA ALA A 2 8.13 18.64 3.97
C ALA A 2 8.67 17.21 3.96
N ASP A 3 8.17 16.36 4.85
CA ASP A 3 8.39 14.93 4.75
C ASP A 3 7.53 14.47 3.57
N ASP A 4 8.15 14.03 2.47
CA ASP A 4 7.43 13.50 1.31
C ASP A 4 7.06 12.04 1.58
N ASN A 5 6.06 11.81 2.45
CA ASN A 5 5.63 10.48 2.85
C ASN A 5 4.40 10.01 2.05
N ILE A 6 4.55 8.91 1.32
CA ILE A 6 3.45 8.24 0.61
C ILE A 6 2.83 7.20 1.55
N THR A 7 1.58 7.44 1.94
CA THR A 7 0.80 6.50 2.74
C THR A 7 -0.02 5.60 1.83
N ILE A 8 0.14 4.28 1.95
CA ILE A 8 -0.64 3.30 1.19
C ILE A 8 -1.60 2.56 2.12
N THR A 9 -2.87 2.59 1.76
CA THR A 9 -3.95 1.93 2.51
C THR A 9 -4.50 0.76 1.70
N PHE A 10 -4.54 -0.42 2.31
CA PHE A 10 -5.14 -1.60 1.70
C PHE A 10 -6.56 -1.80 2.23
N ASN A 11 -7.50 -2.05 1.33
CA ASN A 11 -8.89 -2.34 1.68
C ASN A 11 -9.24 -3.77 1.26
N CYS A 12 -10.04 -4.45 2.08
CA CYS A 12 -10.56 -5.77 1.75
C CYS A 12 -11.39 -5.72 0.45
N GLY A 13 -11.15 -6.64 -0.47
CA GLY A 13 -11.87 -6.70 -1.75
C GLY A 13 -13.38 -6.92 -1.59
N LYS A 14 -13.79 -7.70 -0.58
CA LYS A 14 -15.20 -8.07 -0.36
C LYS A 14 -16.00 -7.07 0.47
N CYS A 15 -15.47 -6.66 1.61
CA CYS A 15 -16.21 -5.81 2.55
C CYS A 15 -15.69 -4.37 2.64
N ARG A 16 -14.64 -4.04 1.87
CA ARG A 16 -14.03 -2.70 1.79
C ARG A 16 -13.44 -2.17 3.09
N THR A 17 -13.45 -2.96 4.17
CA THR A 17 -12.80 -2.62 5.43
C THR A 17 -11.29 -2.47 5.23
N GLN A 18 -10.73 -1.41 5.81
CA GLN A 18 -9.30 -1.19 5.83
C GLN A 18 -8.59 -2.36 6.53
N LEU A 19 -7.59 -2.92 5.87
CA LEU A 19 -6.74 -3.95 6.44
C LEU A 19 -5.80 -3.34 7.47
N SER A 20 -5.48 -4.11 8.49
CA SER A 20 -4.54 -3.72 9.53
C SER A 20 -3.80 -4.96 10.01
N TRP A 21 -2.53 -4.79 10.30
CA TRP A 21 -1.60 -5.82 10.76
C TRP A 21 -0.83 -5.31 11.98
N PRO A 22 -0.25 -6.21 12.79
CA PRO A 22 0.60 -5.80 13.92
C PRO A 22 1.92 -5.17 13.43
N ASP A 23 2.55 -4.35 14.27
CA ASP A 23 3.84 -3.71 13.96
C ASP A 23 4.98 -4.72 13.74
N ASP A 24 4.94 -5.87 14.41
CA ASP A 24 5.90 -6.98 14.24
C ASP A 24 5.56 -7.90 13.04
N ALA A 25 4.67 -7.49 12.14
CA ALA A 25 4.36 -8.28 10.94
C ALA A 25 5.61 -8.43 10.06
N CYS A 26 5.97 -9.69 9.79
CA CYS A 26 7.06 -10.05 8.89
C CYS A 26 6.51 -10.45 7.53
N ASP A 27 7.35 -10.57 6.50
CA ASP A 27 6.90 -10.85 5.13
C ASP A 27 6.05 -12.13 5.01
N SER A 28 6.24 -13.11 5.89
CA SER A 28 5.44 -14.36 5.95
C SER A 28 4.15 -14.25 6.76
N THR A 29 3.87 -13.14 7.44
CA THR A 29 2.68 -12.97 8.28
C THR A 29 1.43 -12.94 7.41
N GLU A 30 0.51 -13.88 7.63
CA GLU A 30 -0.76 -13.92 6.92
C GLU A 30 -1.70 -12.82 7.42
N ILE A 31 -2.21 -12.03 6.47
CA ILE A 31 -3.14 -10.94 6.71
C ILE A 31 -4.53 -11.34 6.26
N CYS A 32 -5.47 -11.29 7.20
CA CYS A 32 -6.88 -11.51 6.96
C CYS A 32 -7.67 -10.26 7.32
N CYS A 33 -8.78 -10.04 6.63
CA CYS A 33 -9.70 -8.98 6.99
C CYS A 33 -10.33 -9.26 8.35
N LYS A 34 -10.15 -8.34 9.31
CA LYS A 34 -10.74 -8.47 10.66
C LYS A 34 -12.27 -8.51 10.67
N GLN A 35 -12.93 -7.97 9.64
CA GLN A 35 -14.39 -7.89 9.58
C GLN A 35 -15.03 -9.13 8.94
N CYS A 36 -14.57 -9.55 7.75
CA CYS A 36 -15.18 -10.66 7.02
C CYS A 36 -14.37 -11.97 7.05
N GLY A 37 -13.18 -11.96 7.64
CA GLY A 37 -12.28 -13.11 7.71
C GLY A 37 -11.61 -13.46 6.38
N GLU A 38 -11.82 -12.68 5.32
CA GLU A 38 -11.25 -12.99 4.01
C GLU A 38 -9.74 -12.82 4.00
N ARG A 39 -9.04 -13.80 3.43
CA ARG A 39 -7.59 -13.81 3.27
C ARG A 39 -7.19 -12.73 2.26
N ALA A 40 -6.41 -11.75 2.70
CA ALA A 40 -5.86 -10.70 1.84
C ALA A 40 -4.53 -11.09 1.20
N GLY A 41 -3.79 -12.01 1.83
CA GLY A 41 -2.46 -12.46 1.42
C GLY A 41 -1.48 -12.36 2.58
N THR A 42 -0.19 -12.46 2.31
CA THR A 42 0.86 -12.20 3.31
C THR A 42 1.24 -10.72 3.36
N TYR A 43 1.82 -10.27 4.47
CA TYR A 43 2.33 -8.91 4.60
C TYR A 43 3.38 -8.60 3.54
N GLY A 44 4.25 -9.55 3.18
CA GLY A 44 5.25 -9.37 2.13
C GLY A 44 4.62 -9.09 0.77
N GLU A 45 3.57 -9.84 0.39
CA GLU A 45 2.83 -9.59 -0.85
C GLU A 45 2.15 -8.22 -0.86
N LEU A 46 1.57 -7.81 0.27
CA LEU A 46 0.94 -6.49 0.38
C LEU A 46 1.98 -5.37 0.31
N ARG A 47 3.10 -5.52 1.01
CA ARG A 47 4.22 -4.58 0.98
C ARG A 47 4.81 -4.43 -0.42
N GLU A 48 5.01 -5.53 -1.15
CA GLU A 48 5.50 -5.48 -2.54
C GLU A 48 4.53 -4.73 -3.45
N LYS A 49 3.23 -5.08 -3.40
CA LYS A 49 2.18 -4.38 -4.16
C LYS A 49 2.09 -2.88 -3.80
N GLY A 50 2.22 -2.56 -2.52
CA GLY A 50 2.27 -1.18 -2.06
C GLY A 50 3.49 -0.45 -2.61
N THR A 51 4.67 -1.06 -2.51
CA THR A 51 5.92 -0.45 -3.01
C THR A 51 5.87 -0.21 -4.52
N GLU A 52 5.33 -1.15 -5.29
CA GLU A 52 5.14 -0.99 -6.74
C GLU A 52 4.16 0.15 -7.05
N ALA A 53 3.02 0.21 -6.35
CA ALA A 53 2.04 1.28 -6.50
C ALA A 53 2.63 2.65 -6.12
N ALA A 54 3.37 2.73 -5.00
CA ALA A 54 4.09 3.95 -4.58
C ALA A 54 5.06 4.40 -5.67
N ARG A 55 5.88 3.48 -6.19
CA ARG A 55 6.87 3.78 -7.23
C ARG A 55 6.20 4.35 -8.47
N LYS A 56 5.09 3.76 -8.90
CA LYS A 56 4.34 4.23 -10.08
C LYS A 56 3.72 5.61 -9.85
N GLU A 57 3.23 5.89 -8.65
CA GLU A 57 2.71 7.22 -8.29
C GLU A 57 3.83 8.27 -8.25
N VAL A 58 4.98 7.96 -7.64
CA VAL A 58 6.16 8.83 -7.65
C VAL A 58 6.61 9.13 -9.08
N GLU A 59 6.69 8.11 -9.94
CA GLU A 59 7.08 8.29 -11.34
C GLU A 59 6.08 9.19 -12.09
N SER A 60 4.78 8.99 -11.88
CA SER A 60 3.70 9.84 -12.42
C SER A 60 3.80 11.28 -11.93
N MET A 61 4.07 11.49 -10.63
CA MET A 61 4.27 12.83 -10.05
C MET A 61 5.50 13.53 -10.65
N LEU A 62 6.62 12.81 -10.80
CA LEU A 62 7.83 13.35 -11.41
C LEU A 62 7.61 13.71 -12.88
N GLN A 63 6.95 12.85 -13.66
CA GLN A 63 6.63 13.15 -15.06
C GLN A 63 5.79 14.42 -15.20
N LYS A 64 4.70 14.54 -14.42
CA LYS A 64 3.87 15.75 -14.40
C LYS A 64 4.65 17.00 -13.98
N ALA A 65 5.55 16.89 -13.00
CA ALA A 65 6.39 18.00 -12.58
C ALA A 65 7.35 18.45 -13.69
N PHE A 66 7.92 17.51 -14.45
CA PHE A 66 8.77 17.81 -15.60
C PHE A 66 8.00 18.40 -16.79
N GLU A 67 6.78 17.93 -17.06
CA GLU A 67 5.92 18.52 -18.10
C GLU A 67 5.54 19.97 -17.78
N ASN A 68 5.30 20.29 -16.51
CA ASN A 68 4.93 21.63 -16.08
C ASN A 68 6.11 22.63 -16.02
N TRP A 69 7.34 22.16 -16.23
CA TRP A 69 8.55 23.01 -16.26
C TRP A 69 8.93 23.47 -17.68
N ARG A 70 8.29 22.92 -18.72
CA ARG A 70 8.51 23.27 -20.14
C ARG A 70 7.44 24.24 -20.65
#